data_AF-A0A6G4QZA0-F1
#
_entry.id   AF-A0A6G4QZA0-F1
#
_cell.length_a   1.000
_cell.length_b   1.000
_cell.length_c   1.000
_cell.angle_alpha   90.00
_cell.angle_beta   90.00
_cell.angle_gamma   90.00
#
_symmetry.space_group_name_H-M   'P 1'
#
loop_
_entity.id
_entity.type
_entity.pdbx_description
1 polymer ?
#
loop_
_entity_poly.entity_id
_entity_poly.type
_entity_poly.pdbx_seq_one_letter_code
_entity_poly.pdbx_strand_id
1 'polypeptide(L)'
;MASLVATALLAGCATTPEARFASLGPLRVALAAPPEALRQRAERNDGHAQMALSLLYEYGQGGVEKDPVQAAFLRRRATASRGSTPITTYIPGINGKPGRVSMIFVPRYDVSPGQAAFNLACAQALAEGDQSPKAVRTCGGEAGYAELAAAWRR
;
A
#
# COMPACT_ATOMS: atom_id res chain seq x y z
N MET A 1 36.60 -13.11 -30.00
CA MET A 1 37.08 -12.05 -29.10
C MET A 1 36.26 -10.79 -29.35
N ALA A 2 35.94 -10.07 -28.27
CA ALA A 2 35.17 -8.81 -28.19
C ALA A 2 33.66 -8.93 -28.34
N SER A 3 32.80 -8.40 -27.47
CA SER A 3 32.93 -7.92 -26.09
C SER A 3 31.48 -7.74 -25.63
N LEU A 4 31.01 -8.57 -24.70
CA LEU A 4 29.75 -8.35 -23.99
C LEU A 4 30.00 -7.20 -23.01
N VAL A 5 29.74 -5.97 -23.44
CA VAL A 5 29.64 -4.85 -22.53
C VAL A 5 28.28 -4.94 -21.86
N ALA A 6 28.24 -5.69 -20.76
CA ALA A 6 27.18 -5.57 -19.78
C ALA A 6 27.34 -4.20 -19.10
N THR A 7 26.75 -3.17 -19.71
CA THR A 7 26.52 -1.89 -19.04
C THR A 7 25.65 -2.14 -17.83
N ALA A 8 26.30 -2.23 -16.67
CA ALA A 8 25.66 -2.17 -15.37
C ALA A 8 24.93 -0.82 -15.28
N LEU A 9 23.62 -0.85 -15.43
CA LEU A 9 22.76 0.31 -15.18
C LEU A 9 22.97 0.75 -13.73
N LEU A 10 23.33 2.01 -13.55
CA LEU A 10 23.15 2.73 -12.30
C LEU A 10 21.65 2.65 -11.96
N ALA A 11 21.27 1.66 -11.16
CA ALA A 11 19.95 1.59 -10.58
C ALA A 11 19.83 2.76 -9.59
N GLY A 12 19.41 3.92 -10.09
CA GLY A 12 18.83 4.94 -9.23
C GLY A 12 17.70 4.31 -8.42
N CYS A 13 17.35 4.91 -7.27
CA CYS A 13 16.25 4.45 -6.42
C CYS A 13 14.88 4.64 -7.10
N ALA A 14 14.67 4.02 -8.26
CA ALA A 14 13.37 3.88 -8.89
C ALA A 14 12.64 2.77 -8.14
N THR A 15 11.44 3.07 -7.62
CA THR A 15 10.55 2.02 -7.15
C THR A 15 10.25 1.11 -8.34
N THR A 16 10.73 -0.13 -8.29
CA THR A 16 10.50 -1.07 -9.39
C THR A 16 9.01 -1.42 -9.47
N PRO A 17 8.49 -1.80 -10.65
CA PRO A 17 7.12 -2.28 -10.80
C PRO A 17 6.79 -3.41 -9.81
N GLU A 18 7.72 -4.31 -9.55
CA GLU A 18 7.56 -5.44 -8.63
C GLU A 18 7.45 -4.96 -7.18
N ALA A 19 8.32 -4.05 -6.74
CA ALA A 19 8.25 -3.46 -5.40
C ALA A 19 6.94 -2.68 -5.20
N ARG A 20 6.49 -1.98 -6.25
CA ARG A 20 5.19 -1.31 -6.25
C ARG A 20 4.05 -2.32 -6.13
N PHE A 21 4.06 -3.38 -6.92
CA PHE A 21 3.04 -4.43 -6.88
C PHE A 21 2.99 -5.14 -5.52
N ALA A 22 4.15 -5.39 -4.91
CA ALA A 22 4.24 -5.97 -3.56
C ALA A 22 3.56 -5.09 -2.50
N SER A 23 3.55 -3.76 -2.67
CA SER A 23 2.86 -2.84 -1.76
C SER A 23 1.33 -2.93 -1.84
N LEU A 24 0.77 -3.54 -2.89
CA LEU A 24 -0.68 -3.71 -3.12
C LEU A 24 -1.27 -4.94 -2.43
N GLY A 25 -0.59 -5.45 -1.39
CA GLY A 25 -1.05 -6.60 -0.59
C GLY A 25 -2.51 -6.52 -0.14
N PRO A 26 -2.99 -5.41 0.47
CA PRO A 26 -4.40 -5.26 0.84
C PRO A 26 -5.38 -5.44 -0.32
N LEU A 27 -5.11 -4.83 -1.48
CA LEU A 27 -5.96 -4.97 -2.67
C LEU A 27 -5.94 -6.40 -3.21
N ARG A 28 -4.77 -7.02 -3.30
CA ARG A 28 -4.64 -8.43 -3.71
C ARG A 28 -5.43 -9.35 -2.79
N VAL A 29 -5.33 -9.15 -1.48
CA VAL A 29 -6.09 -9.91 -0.49
C VAL A 29 -7.60 -9.65 -0.60
N ALA A 30 -8.01 -8.42 -0.89
CA ALA A 30 -9.42 -8.09 -1.11
C ALA A 30 -10.02 -8.91 -2.27
N LEU A 31 -9.30 -9.03 -3.39
CA LEU A 31 -9.77 -9.73 -4.58
C LEU A 31 -9.72 -11.26 -4.45
N ALA A 32 -8.83 -11.78 -3.58
CA ALA A 32 -8.60 -13.22 -3.43
C ALA A 32 -9.39 -13.88 -2.29
N ALA A 33 -9.64 -13.16 -1.18
CA ALA A 33 -10.24 -13.73 0.02
C ALA A 33 -11.76 -13.43 0.11
N PRO A 34 -12.57 -14.33 0.69
CA PRO A 34 -13.99 -14.07 0.90
C PRO A 34 -14.19 -12.95 1.96
N PRO A 35 -15.22 -12.10 1.80
CA PRO A 35 -15.48 -10.99 2.73
C PRO A 35 -15.61 -11.43 4.20
N GLU A 36 -16.27 -12.55 4.46
CA GLU A 36 -16.43 -13.15 5.80
C GLU A 36 -15.08 -13.36 6.50
N ALA A 37 -14.08 -13.91 5.80
CA ALA A 37 -12.76 -14.14 6.38
C ALA A 37 -12.04 -12.82 6.68
N LEU A 38 -12.25 -11.80 5.84
CA LEU A 38 -11.71 -10.46 6.07
C LEU A 38 -12.38 -9.78 7.27
N ARG A 39 -13.71 -9.95 7.46
CA ARG A 39 -14.41 -9.43 8.65
C ARG A 39 -13.84 -10.00 9.93
N GLN A 40 -13.70 -11.33 10.01
CA GLN A 40 -13.13 -12.00 11.18
C GLN A 40 -11.71 -11.50 11.52
N ARG A 41 -10.87 -11.28 10.50
CA ARG A 41 -9.51 -10.73 10.71
C ARG A 41 -9.56 -9.26 11.11
N ALA A 42 -10.40 -8.46 10.45
CA ALA A 42 -10.53 -7.02 10.71
C ALA A 42 -11.02 -6.74 12.14
N GLU A 43 -11.89 -7.60 12.68
CA GLU A 43 -12.36 -7.59 14.08
C GLU A 43 -11.22 -7.83 15.07
N ARG A 44 -10.26 -8.70 14.73
CA ARG A 44 -9.02 -8.93 15.50
C ARG A 44 -7.94 -7.85 15.27
N ASN A 45 -8.35 -6.69 14.78
CA ASN A 45 -7.52 -5.51 14.53
C ASN A 45 -6.39 -5.70 13.48
N ASP A 46 -6.56 -6.64 12.55
CA ASP A 46 -5.65 -6.80 11.41
C ASP A 46 -5.82 -5.61 10.43
N GLY A 47 -4.81 -4.73 10.34
CA GLY A 47 -4.86 -3.55 9.48
C GLY A 47 -4.93 -3.87 7.99
N HIS A 48 -4.30 -4.97 7.54
CA HIS A 48 -4.40 -5.41 6.15
C HIS A 48 -5.81 -5.87 5.81
N ALA A 49 -6.45 -6.63 6.70
CA ALA A 49 -7.83 -7.08 6.51
C ALA A 49 -8.83 -5.92 6.58
N GLN A 50 -8.63 -4.97 7.50
CA GLN A 50 -9.43 -3.74 7.57
C GLN A 50 -9.34 -2.96 6.26
N MET A 51 -8.13 -2.81 5.71
CA MET A 51 -7.94 -2.12 4.44
C MET A 51 -8.57 -2.88 3.26
N ALA A 52 -8.34 -4.19 3.16
CA ALA A 52 -8.91 -5.04 2.12
C ALA A 52 -10.45 -4.98 2.13
N LEU A 53 -11.07 -5.13 3.30
CA LEU A 53 -12.51 -5.06 3.48
C LEU A 53 -13.05 -3.65 3.14
N SER A 54 -12.28 -2.59 3.42
CA SER A 54 -12.67 -1.24 3.01
C SER A 54 -12.75 -1.08 1.49
N LEU A 55 -11.89 -1.75 0.73
CA LEU A 55 -11.93 -1.73 -0.74
C LEU A 55 -13.16 -2.48 -1.25
N LEU A 56 -13.52 -3.59 -0.62
CA LEU A 56 -14.72 -4.34 -0.98
C LEU A 56 -15.98 -3.50 -0.80
N TYR A 57 -16.14 -2.86 0.36
CA TYR A 57 -17.29 -1.99 0.63
C TYR A 57 -17.30 -0.73 -0.25
N GLU A 58 -16.14 -0.17 -0.63
CA GLU A 58 -16.10 1.02 -1.50
C GLU A 58 -16.67 0.74 -2.90
N TYR A 59 -16.40 -0.46 -3.44
CA TYR A 59 -16.72 -0.81 -4.83
C TYR A 59 -17.82 -1.88 -4.96
N GLY A 60 -18.37 -2.38 -3.85
CA GLY A 60 -19.36 -3.48 -3.87
C GLY A 60 -18.78 -4.80 -4.39
N GLN A 61 -17.51 -5.07 -4.08
CA GLN A 61 -16.76 -6.20 -4.64
C GLN A 61 -16.87 -7.47 -3.79
N GLY A 62 -16.73 -8.64 -4.42
CA GLY A 62 -16.74 -9.91 -3.70
C GLY A 62 -18.09 -10.30 -3.09
N GLY A 63 -19.20 -9.73 -3.60
CA GLY A 63 -20.56 -10.04 -3.16
C GLY A 63 -21.04 -9.24 -1.95
N VAL A 64 -20.34 -8.18 -1.56
CA VAL A 64 -20.83 -7.23 -0.54
C VAL A 64 -21.51 -6.03 -1.21
N GLU A 65 -22.53 -5.49 -0.54
CA GLU A 65 -23.12 -4.22 -0.97
C GLU A 65 -22.15 -3.06 -0.77
N LYS A 66 -22.23 -2.06 -1.64
CA LYS A 66 -21.43 -0.85 -1.52
C LYS A 66 -21.82 -0.07 -0.27
N ASP A 67 -20.86 0.16 0.62
CA ASP A 67 -21.02 0.96 1.84
C ASP A 67 -19.79 1.87 2.02
N PRO A 68 -19.81 3.10 1.47
CA PRO A 68 -18.69 4.02 1.57
C PRO A 68 -18.44 4.51 3.00
N VAL A 69 -19.46 4.50 3.86
CA VAL A 69 -19.32 4.93 5.26
C VAL A 69 -18.51 3.90 6.03
N GLN A 70 -18.87 2.63 5.89
CA GLN A 70 -18.14 1.52 6.48
C GLN A 70 -16.73 1.39 5.89
N ALA A 71 -16.57 1.62 4.58
CA ALA A 71 -15.26 1.66 3.93
C ALA A 71 -14.36 2.74 4.57
N ALA A 72 -14.85 3.97 4.73
CA ALA A 72 -14.10 5.05 5.35
C ALA A 72 -13.74 4.75 6.81
N PHE A 73 -14.66 4.14 7.57
CA PHE A 73 -14.41 3.73 8.95
C PHE A 73 -13.29 2.68 9.05
N LEU A 74 -13.36 1.62 8.26
CA LEU A 74 -12.34 0.55 8.23
C LEU A 74 -10.98 1.09 7.78
N ARG A 75 -10.97 1.97 6.77
CA ARG A 75 -9.75 2.61 6.27
C ARG A 75 -9.06 3.44 7.36
N ARG A 76 -9.81 4.22 8.15
CA ARG A 76 -9.26 4.96 9.29
C ARG A 76 -8.64 4.05 10.34
N ARG A 77 -9.26 2.89 10.60
CA ARG A 77 -8.72 1.89 11.55
C ARG A 77 -7.46 1.21 11.03
N ALA A 78 -7.41 0.92 9.73
CA ALA A 78 -6.30 0.25 9.07
C ALA A 78 -5.00 1.08 9.10
N THR A 79 -5.13 2.41 8.98
CA THR A 79 -3.99 3.35 8.95
C THR A 79 -3.65 3.94 10.31
N ALA A 80 -4.36 3.55 11.37
CA ALA A 80 -4.05 3.97 12.73
C ALA A 80 -2.73 3.35 13.21
N SER A 81 -1.90 4.13 13.89
CA SER A 81 -0.61 3.66 14.40
C SER A 81 -0.79 2.56 15.46
N ARG A 82 0.00 1.50 15.37
CA ARG A 82 0.11 0.40 16.35
C ARG A 82 1.16 0.71 17.42
N GLY A 83 1.06 1.90 17.99
CA GLY A 83 2.07 2.48 18.89
C GLY A 83 3.29 3.01 18.14
N SER A 84 4.38 3.22 18.87
CA SER A 84 5.61 3.80 18.34
C SER A 84 6.85 3.05 18.80
N THR A 85 7.92 3.14 18.02
CA THR A 85 9.25 2.63 18.38
C THR A 85 10.16 3.81 18.70
N PRO A 86 10.76 3.86 19.89
CA PRO A 86 11.76 4.88 20.17
C PRO A 86 13.00 4.61 19.34
N ILE A 87 13.52 5.63 18.66
CA ILE A 87 14.84 5.60 18.06
C ILE A 87 15.66 6.76 18.62
N THR A 88 16.96 6.54 18.72
CA THR A 88 17.91 7.55 19.18
C THR A 88 18.57 8.18 17.97
N THR A 89 18.41 9.50 17.82
CA THR A 89 18.99 10.28 16.74
C THR A 89 19.96 11.30 17.31
N TYR A 90 21.16 11.36 16.74
CA TYR A 90 22.06 12.48 16.95
C TYR A 90 21.64 13.65 16.05
N ILE A 91 21.37 14.80 16.66
CA ILE A 91 21.08 16.05 15.98
C ILE A 91 22.37 16.88 15.99
N PRO A 92 22.98 17.14 14.82
CA PRO A 92 24.24 17.88 14.76
C PRO A 92 24.04 19.32 15.22
N GLY A 93 25.09 19.84 15.85
CA GLY A 93 25.19 21.25 16.20
C GLY A 93 25.32 22.12 14.94
N ILE A 94 24.68 23.29 14.94
CA ILE A 94 24.80 24.29 13.87
C ILE A 94 25.25 25.63 14.45
N ASN A 95 26.08 26.37 13.70
CA ASN A 95 26.58 27.70 14.09
C ASN A 95 27.27 27.73 15.47
N GLY A 96 28.20 26.80 15.70
CA GLY A 96 28.98 26.74 16.95
C GLY A 96 28.23 26.22 18.18
N LYS A 97 26.93 25.90 18.06
CA LYS A 97 26.17 25.25 19.13
C LYS A 97 26.51 23.75 19.19
N PRO A 98 26.58 23.13 20.39
CA PRO A 98 26.83 21.71 20.50
C PRO A 98 25.68 20.88 19.93
N GLY A 99 26.00 19.71 19.38
CA GLY A 99 24.99 18.72 18.99
C GLY A 99 24.33 18.06 20.21
N ARG A 100 23.24 17.35 19.98
CA ARG A 100 22.51 16.64 21.05
C ARG A 100 21.99 15.30 20.56
N VAL A 101 21.86 14.35 21.49
CA VAL A 101 21.15 13.10 21.26
C VAL A 101 19.69 13.30 21.67
N SER A 102 18.76 12.89 20.81
CA SER A 102 17.32 13.01 21.05
C SER A 102 16.64 11.67 20.76
N MET A 103 15.73 11.28 21.63
CA MET A 103 14.84 10.15 21.38
C MET A 103 13.61 10.65 20.60
N ILE A 104 13.33 10.03 19.46
CA ILE A 104 12.11 10.29 18.69
C ILE A 104 11.29 9.01 18.59
N PHE A 105 9.96 9.13 18.66
CA PHE A 105 9.04 8.01 18.63
C PHE A 105 8.46 7.86 17.22
N VAL A 106 8.95 6.87 16.48
CA VAL A 106 8.48 6.62 15.12
C VAL A 106 7.21 5.76 15.18
N PRO A 107 6.08 6.21 14.62
CA PRO A 107 4.85 5.43 14.63
C PRO A 107 5.01 4.14 13.81
N ARG A 108 4.47 3.04 14.32
CA ARG A 108 4.38 1.76 13.60
C ARG A 108 3.00 1.64 12.98
N TYR A 109 2.93 1.05 11.80
CA TYR A 109 1.67 0.81 11.09
C TYR A 109 1.65 -0.61 10.55
N ASP A 110 0.48 -1.24 10.57
CA ASP A 110 0.26 -2.46 9.77
C ASP A 110 0.15 -2.08 8.29
N VAL A 111 -0.65 -1.05 7.99
CA VAL A 111 -0.76 -0.45 6.66
C VAL A 111 -0.46 1.05 6.80
N SER A 112 0.64 1.49 6.19
CA SER A 112 0.99 2.92 6.22
C SER A 112 0.00 3.75 5.39
N PRO A 113 -0.18 5.05 5.69
CA PRO A 113 -1.03 5.93 4.87
C PRO A 113 -0.62 5.96 3.39
N GLY A 114 0.68 5.89 3.09
CA GLY A 114 1.18 5.83 1.72
C GLY A 114 0.81 4.52 1.01
N GLN A 115 1.00 3.38 1.68
CA GLN A 115 0.58 2.08 1.14
C GLN A 115 -0.94 2.07 0.90
N ALA A 116 -1.70 2.63 1.83
CA ALA A 116 -3.14 2.75 1.71
C ALA A 116 -3.56 3.56 0.48
N ALA A 117 -2.92 4.70 0.26
CA ALA A 117 -3.17 5.55 -0.91
C ALA A 117 -2.91 4.81 -2.23
N PHE A 118 -1.84 4.01 -2.33
CA PHE A 118 -1.55 3.24 -3.55
C PHE A 118 -2.57 2.13 -3.81
N ASN A 119 -3.03 1.45 -2.76
CA ASN A 119 -4.08 0.43 -2.88
C ASN A 119 -5.39 1.06 -3.36
N LEU A 120 -5.76 2.23 -2.83
CA LEU A 120 -6.95 2.97 -3.25
C LEU A 120 -6.85 3.46 -4.69
N ALA A 121 -5.71 4.07 -5.05
CA ALA A 121 -5.51 4.60 -6.39
C ALA A 121 -5.52 3.50 -7.45
N CYS A 122 -4.92 2.33 -7.16
CA CYS A 122 -5.00 1.20 -8.07
C CYS A 122 -6.43 0.64 -8.15
N ALA A 123 -7.13 0.48 -7.02
CA ALA A 123 -8.52 0.03 -7.01
C ALA A 123 -9.45 0.97 -7.80
N GLN A 124 -9.24 2.29 -7.69
CA GLN A 124 -9.95 3.29 -8.48
C GLN A 124 -9.68 3.13 -9.97
N ALA A 125 -8.40 2.98 -10.36
CA ALA A 125 -8.04 2.75 -11.76
C ALA A 125 -8.70 1.50 -12.33
N LEU A 126 -8.76 0.40 -11.56
CA LEU A 126 -9.44 -0.83 -11.98
C LEU A 126 -10.95 -0.63 -12.13
N ALA A 127 -11.58 0.08 -11.19
CA ALA A 127 -13.00 0.39 -11.23
C ALA A 127 -13.38 1.26 -12.45
N GLU A 128 -12.53 2.22 -12.79
CA GLU A 128 -12.72 3.13 -13.93
C GLU A 128 -12.24 2.54 -15.26
N GLY A 129 -11.45 1.45 -15.23
CA GLY A 129 -10.76 0.92 -16.41
C GLY A 129 -9.63 1.83 -16.91
N ASP A 130 -9.06 2.68 -16.05
CA ASP A 130 -7.98 3.60 -16.40
C ASP A 130 -6.65 2.85 -16.63
N GLN A 131 -6.25 2.77 -17.89
CA GLN A 131 -4.97 2.19 -18.33
C GLN A 131 -3.91 3.26 -18.65
N SER A 132 -4.10 4.50 -18.15
CA SER A 132 -3.10 5.54 -18.30
C SER A 132 -1.73 5.09 -17.75
N PRO A 133 -0.61 5.61 -18.29
CA PRO A 133 0.71 5.26 -17.78
C PRO A 133 0.86 5.49 -16.27
N LYS A 134 0.13 6.45 -15.70
CA LYS A 134 0.11 6.72 -14.26
C LYS A 134 -0.62 5.61 -13.49
N ALA A 135 -1.81 5.20 -13.94
CA ALA A 135 -2.57 4.13 -13.32
C ALA A 135 -1.83 2.80 -13.37
N VAL A 136 -1.33 2.43 -14.54
CA VAL A 136 -0.54 1.20 -14.74
C VAL A 136 0.69 1.18 -13.83
N ARG A 137 1.46 2.28 -13.77
CA ARG A 137 2.59 2.36 -12.82
C ARG A 137 2.16 2.27 -11.37
N THR A 138 1.01 2.84 -10.99
CA THR A 138 0.48 2.76 -9.62
C THR A 138 0.12 1.32 -9.24
N CYS A 139 -0.39 0.55 -10.20
CA CYS A 139 -0.74 -0.86 -10.06
C CYS A 139 0.45 -1.83 -10.21
N GLY A 140 1.70 -1.34 -10.24
CA GLY A 140 2.88 -2.20 -10.33
C GLY A 140 3.27 -2.59 -11.76
N GLY A 141 2.96 -1.74 -12.74
CA GLY A 141 3.28 -1.97 -14.14
C GLY A 141 2.19 -2.73 -14.89
N GLU A 142 2.42 -3.00 -16.17
CA GLU A 142 1.42 -3.62 -17.07
C GLU A 142 1.00 -5.00 -16.58
N ALA A 143 1.97 -5.84 -16.18
CA ALA A 143 1.71 -7.18 -15.66
C ALA A 143 0.87 -7.13 -14.37
N GLY A 144 1.24 -6.28 -13.42
CA GLY A 144 0.52 -6.13 -12.15
C GLY A 144 -0.91 -5.59 -12.34
N TYR A 145 -1.08 -4.61 -13.23
CA TYR A 145 -2.41 -4.11 -13.60
C TYR A 145 -3.26 -5.23 -14.22
N ALA A 146 -2.73 -5.97 -15.19
CA ALA A 146 -3.45 -7.03 -15.88
C ALA A 146 -3.87 -8.16 -14.92
N GLU A 147 -2.99 -8.57 -13.99
CA GLU A 147 -3.31 -9.56 -12.96
C GLU A 147 -4.49 -9.10 -12.10
N LEU A 148 -4.44 -7.86 -11.60
CA LEU A 148 -5.50 -7.33 -10.74
C LEU A 148 -6.80 -7.08 -11.50
N ALA A 149 -6.74 -6.63 -12.74
CA ALA A 149 -7.89 -6.43 -13.60
C ALA A 149 -8.61 -7.75 -13.91
N ALA A 150 -7.87 -8.84 -14.12
CA ALA A 150 -8.45 -10.16 -14.31
C ALA A 150 -9.18 -10.67 -13.05
N ALA A 151 -8.71 -10.28 -11.86
CA ALA A 151 -9.35 -10.62 -10.59
C ALA A 151 -10.49 -9.66 -10.20
N TRP A 152 -10.61 -8.50 -10.85
CA TRP A 152 -11.63 -7.50 -10.61
C TRP A 152 -12.96 -7.93 -11.25
N ARG A 153 -13.81 -8.61 -10.47
CA ARG A 153 -15.11 -9.11 -10.93
C ARG A 153 -16.13 -7.97 -10.99
N ARG A 154 -16.87 -7.83 -12.10
CA ARG A 154 -18.02 -6.92 -12.18
C ARG A 154 -19.27 -7.60 -11.69
#